data_AF-A0A497FFI0-F1
#
_entry.id   AF-A0A497FFI0-F1
#
_cell.length_a   1.000
_cell.length_b   1.000
_cell.length_c   1.000
_cell.angle_alpha   90.00
_cell.angle_beta   90.00
_cell.angle_gamma   90.00
#
_symmetry.space_group_name_H-M   'P 1'
#
loop_
_entity.id
_entity.type
_entity.pdbx_description
1 polymer ?
#
loop_
_entity_poly.entity_id
_entity_poly.type
_entity_poly.pdbx_seq_one_letter_code
_entity_poly.pdbx_strand_id
1 'polypeptide(L)' 'MEPSRENIVAAAVVKWFQSLIEEYEGPRTYEAFRKYLEERLKDKLKRVEELLVDIGCSYP' A
#
# COMPACT_ATOMS: atom_id res chain seq x y z
N MET A 1 -0.48 -27.64 -2.97
CA MET A 1 -0.70 -26.75 -1.81
C MET A 1 -1.21 -25.43 -2.35
N GLU A 2 -2.49 -25.12 -2.16
CA GLU A 2 -2.99 -23.78 -2.45
C GLU A 2 -2.42 -22.81 -1.41
N PRO A 3 -1.94 -21.62 -1.81
CA PRO A 3 -1.45 -20.62 -0.87
C PRO A 3 -2.61 -20.17 0.04
N SER A 4 -2.35 -20.12 1.35
CA SER A 4 -3.30 -19.51 2.30
C SER A 4 -3.63 -18.08 1.86
N ARG A 5 -4.87 -17.62 2.10
CA ARG A 5 -5.30 -16.25 1.83
C ARG A 5 -4.34 -15.21 2.44
N GLU A 6 -3.79 -15.49 3.61
CA GLU A 6 -2.78 -14.66 4.28
C GLU A 6 -1.48 -14.56 3.45
N ASN A 7 -1.03 -15.67 2.86
CA ASN A 7 0.15 -15.69 1.99
C ASN A 7 -0.10 -14.89 0.70
N ILE A 8 -1.33 -14.90 0.17
CA ILE A 8 -1.70 -14.12 -1.02
C ILE A 8 -1.67 -12.63 -0.71
N VAL A 9 -2.24 -12.22 0.43
CA VAL A 9 -2.25 -10.81 0.87
C VAL A 9 -0.81 -10.34 1.14
N ALA A 10 -0.01 -11.12 1.88
CA ALA A 10 1.38 -10.80 2.14
C ALA A 10 2.19 -10.64 0.84
N ALA A 11 2.03 -11.55 -0.12
CA ALA A 11 2.68 -11.45 -1.43
C ALA A 11 2.26 -10.19 -2.21
N ALA A 12 0.98 -9.81 -2.17
CA ALA A 12 0.49 -8.61 -2.82
C ALA A 12 1.06 -7.32 -2.18
N VAL A 13 1.18 -7.29 -0.85
CA VAL A 13 1.80 -6.17 -0.12
C VAL A 13 3.27 -6.05 -0.47
N VAL A 14 4.02 -7.15 -0.45
CA VAL A 14 5.45 -7.16 -0.80
C VAL A 14 5.67 -6.71 -2.24
N LYS A 15 4.89 -7.23 -3.19
CA LYS A 15 5.00 -6.85 -4.60
C LYS A 15 4.72 -5.37 -4.82
N TRP A 16 3.71 -4.82 -4.14
CA TRP A 16 3.44 -3.39 -4.19
C TRP A 16 4.59 -2.57 -3.61
N PHE A 17 5.18 -3.01 -2.49
CA PHE A 17 6.31 -2.30 -1.89
C PHE A 17 7.55 -2.34 -2.79
N GLN A 18 7.79 -3.45 -3.49
CA GLN A 18 8.85 -3.57 -4.49
C GLN A 18 8.64 -2.57 -5.64
N SER A 19 7.41 -2.42 -6.15
CA SER A 19 7.14 -1.43 -7.20
C SER A 19 7.46 -0.01 -6.74
N LEU A 20 7.13 0.34 -5.49
CA LEU A 20 7.46 1.67 -4.95
C LEU A 20 8.96 1.94 -4.89
N ILE A 21 9.79 0.92 -4.65
CA ILE A 21 11.25 1.04 -4.69
C ILE A 21 11.72 1.28 -6.12
N GLU A 22 11.16 0.57 -7.10
CA GLU A 22 11.51 0.69 -8.52
C GLU A 22 11.06 2.03 -9.13
N GLU A 23 9.90 2.54 -8.71
CA GLU A 23 9.31 3.81 -9.16
C GLU A 23 9.96 5.05 -8.50
N TYR A 24 10.77 4.87 -7.45
CA TYR A 24 11.32 5.99 -6.71
C TYR A 24 12.52 6.63 -7.41
N GLU A 25 12.30 7.79 -8.00
CA GLU A 25 13.33 8.59 -8.69
C GLU A 25 13.94 9.71 -7.82
N GLY A 26 13.56 9.78 -6.53
CA GLY A 26 14.01 10.81 -5.62
C GLY A 26 15.41 10.60 -5.03
N PRO A 27 15.86 11.49 -4.11
CA PRO A 27 17.14 11.36 -3.43
C PRO A 27 17.27 10.03 -2.69
N ARG A 28 18.39 9.32 -2.85
CA ARG A 28 18.67 8.03 -2.17
C ARG A 28 19.06 8.22 -0.70
N THR A 29 18.19 8.87 0.05
CA THR A 29 18.30 9.05 1.50
C THR A 29 17.12 8.35 2.18
N TYR A 30 17.36 7.86 3.40
CA TYR A 30 16.31 7.21 4.20
C TYR A 30 15.09 8.13 4.39
N GLU A 31 15.31 9.40 4.71
CA GLU A 31 14.24 10.34 5.00
C GLU A 31 13.37 10.64 3.78
N ALA A 32 13.99 10.86 2.62
CA ALA A 32 13.25 11.12 1.38
C ALA A 32 12.44 9.89 0.94
N PHE A 33 13.02 8.69 1.03
CA PHE A 33 12.32 7.46 0.70
C PHE A 33 11.18 7.16 1.70
N ARG A 34 11.42 7.38 3.00
CA ARG A 34 10.39 7.25 4.04
C ARG A 34 9.20 8.16 3.75
N LYS A 35 9.46 9.44 3.45
CA LYS A 35 8.39 10.41 3.16
C LYS A 35 7.58 10.00 1.94
N TYR A 36 8.25 9.55 0.88
CA TYR A 36 7.59 9.02 -0.32
C TYR A 36 6.67 7.83 0.02
N LEU A 37 7.15 6.87 0.81
CA LEU A 37 6.33 5.73 1.23
C LEU A 37 5.12 6.15 2.08
N GLU A 38 5.31 7.08 3.01
CA GLU A 38 4.24 7.61 3.86
C GLU A 38 3.14 8.28 3.02
N GLU A 39 3.49 9.02 1.97
CA GLU A 39 2.53 9.62 1.04
C GLU A 39 1.76 8.55 0.24
N ARG A 40 2.47 7.56 -0.32
CA ARG A 40 1.85 6.47 -1.08
C ARG A 40 0.93 5.59 -0.25
N LEU A 41 1.27 5.36 1.02
CA LEU A 41 0.43 4.64 1.97
C LEU A 41 -0.86 5.40 2.28
N LYS A 42 -0.78 6.72 2.48
CA LYS A 42 -1.96 7.58 2.70
C LYS A 42 -2.91 7.55 1.50
N ASP A 43 -2.40 7.68 0.28
CA ASP A 43 -3.22 7.58 -0.94
C ASP A 43 -3.93 6.23 -1.03
N LYS A 44 -3.22 5.15 -0.71
CA LYS A 44 -3.77 3.80 -0.76
C LYS A 44 -4.83 3.57 0.31
N LEU A 45 -4.61 4.06 1.53
CA LEU A 45 -5.61 4.04 2.60
C LEU A 45 -6.86 4.82 2.21
N LYS A 46 -6.71 6.03 1.67
CA LYS A 46 -7.85 6.84 1.21
C LYS A 46 -8.70 6.09 0.18
N ARG A 47 -8.09 5.42 -0.80
CA ARG A 47 -8.83 4.59 -1.77
C ARG A 47 -9.55 3.43 -1.12
N VAL A 48 -8.96 2.80 -0.10
CA VAL A 48 -9.63 1.75 0.66
C VAL A 48 -10.82 2.32 1.42
N GLU A 49 -10.67 3.48 2.07
CA GLU A 49 -11.77 4.17 2.73
C GLU A 49 -12.91 4.51 1.75
N GLU A 50 -12.60 5.04 0.57
CA GLU A 50 -13.57 5.30 -0.49
C GLU A 50 -14.32 4.02 -0.92
N LEU A 51 -13.60 2.91 -1.11
CA LEU A 51 -14.20 1.62 -1.45
C LEU A 51 -15.08 1.08 -0.30
N LEU A 52 -14.65 1.25 0.95
CA LEU A 52 -15.43 0.84 2.13
C LEU A 52 -16.74 1.63 2.21
N VAL A 53 -16.69 2.94 1.98
CA VAL A 53 -17.90 3.77 1.91
C VAL A 53 -18.83 3.32 0.79
N ASP A 54 -18.28 3.00 -0.40
CA ASP A 54 -19.06 2.57 -1.57
C ASP A 54 -19.80 1.23 -1.33
N ILE A 55 -19.22 0.32 -0.56
CA ILE A 55 -19.88 -0.94 -0.14
C ILE A 55 -20.79 -0.78 1.08
N GLY A 56 -21.02 0.45 1.54
CA GLY A 56 -21.92 0.74 2.67
C GLY A 56 -21.31 0.50 4.04
N CYS A 57 -19.99 0.37 4.17
CA CYS A 57 -19.33 0.43 5.48
C CYS A 57 -19.31 1.88 5.98
N SER A 58 -20.22 2.22 6.88
CA SER A 58 -20.13 3.42 7.71
C SER A 58 -19.42 3.11 9.02
N TYR A 59 -18.53 4.01 9.47
CA TYR A 59 -18.05 3.99 10.85
C TYR A 59 -19.25 4.22 11.80
N PRO A 60 -19.34 3.52 12.94
CA PRO A 60 -20.27 3.90 14.00
C PRO A 60 -19.97 5.31 14.54
#